data_AF-A0A9Y1D1C1-F1
#
_entry.id   AF-A0A9Y1D1C1-F1
#
_cell.length_a   1.000
_cell.length_b   1.000
_cell.length_c   1.000
_cell.angle_alpha   90.00
_cell.angle_beta   90.00
_cell.angle_gamma   90.00
#
_symmetry.space_group_name_H-M   'P 1'
#
loop_
_entity.id
_entity.type
_entity.pdbx_description
1 polymer ?
#
loop_
_entity_poly.entity_id
_entity_poly.type
_entity_poly.pdbx_seq_one_letter_code
_entity_poly.pdbx_strand_id
1 'polypeptide(L)'
;MDGEWEAPLISNPKCADAPGCGEWKPGMIDNPKYKGKWRPPMIDNPNYQGIWKPRMIPNPDYFEDLNPYQMIPIGAVGLELWSMTDSIMFDNILITDNLATTTKWTEDTFALKQAQEKSSISGKSVVQAVIDVTNERPWLWAVFIVVVLLPIVLVIAYCCVGSSAKDETAERKKTDAPSPDDKVSDDSGKAKGDSEEVKEDSEKKKEDSDKPADEGNQEEEEEVV
;
A
#
# COMPACT_ATOMS: atom_id res chain seq x y z
N MET A 1 -7.76 49.26 11.15
CA MET A 1 -8.36 49.67 12.43
C MET A 1 -9.05 48.43 12.93
N ASP A 2 -8.43 47.76 13.89
CA ASP A 2 -8.48 46.30 13.96
C ASP A 2 -9.55 45.85 14.96
N GLY A 3 -10.77 46.36 14.75
CA GLY A 3 -11.91 46.20 15.64
C GLY A 3 -11.79 46.98 16.96
N GLU A 4 -12.79 46.81 17.83
CA GLU A 4 -12.61 47.04 19.25
C GLU A 4 -12.01 45.77 19.87
N TRP A 5 -11.08 45.93 20.83
CA TRP A 5 -10.43 44.79 21.47
C TRP A 5 -11.34 44.16 22.51
N GLU A 6 -11.66 42.87 22.34
CA GLU A 6 -12.32 42.05 23.36
C GLU A 6 -11.32 41.06 23.98
N ALA A 7 -11.40 40.89 25.29
CA ALA A 7 -10.56 39.93 26.01
C ALA A 7 -10.97 38.48 25.70
N PRO A 8 -10.03 37.54 25.50
CA PRO A 8 -10.36 36.14 25.28
C PRO A 8 -11.06 35.54 26.50
N LEU A 9 -12.15 34.80 26.27
CA LEU A 9 -12.93 34.17 27.33
C LEU A 9 -12.15 33.00 27.96
N ILE A 10 -12.03 33.02 29.29
CA ILE A 10 -11.38 31.98 30.10
C ILE A 10 -12.47 31.15 30.79
N SER A 11 -12.27 29.83 30.92
CA SER A 11 -13.23 28.97 31.63
C SER A 11 -13.31 29.30 33.12
N ASN A 12 -14.53 29.28 33.68
CA ASN A 12 -14.74 29.57 35.10
C ASN A 12 -14.36 28.34 35.95
N PRO A 13 -13.34 28.41 36.83
CA PRO A 13 -12.90 27.26 37.62
C PRO A 13 -13.98 26.72 38.57
N LYS A 14 -14.93 27.55 39.00
CA LYS A 14 -16.08 27.11 39.83
C LYS A 14 -17.05 26.18 39.08
N CYS A 15 -16.94 26.10 37.76
CA CYS A 15 -17.75 25.24 36.92
C CYS A 15 -17.03 23.94 36.52
N ALA A 16 -15.76 23.73 36.91
CA ALA A 16 -15.00 22.53 36.54
C ALA A 16 -15.57 21.25 37.18
N ASP A 17 -15.96 21.33 38.46
CA ASP A 17 -16.54 20.23 39.23
C ASP A 17 -18.09 20.23 39.23
N ALA A 18 -18.71 21.12 38.45
CA ALA A 18 -20.17 21.33 38.44
C ALA A 18 -20.83 20.67 37.21
N PRO A 19 -22.07 20.14 37.34
CA PRO A 19 -22.79 19.51 36.22
C PRO A 19 -23.28 20.50 35.14
N GLY A 20 -23.07 21.81 35.33
CA GLY A 20 -23.47 22.86 34.39
C GLY A 20 -22.97 24.23 34.84
N CYS A 21 -22.95 25.19 33.90
CA CYS A 21 -22.44 26.54 34.11
C CYS A 21 -23.32 27.55 33.35
N GLY A 22 -23.69 28.67 33.98
CA GLY A 22 -24.57 29.68 33.38
C GLY A 22 -26.05 29.29 33.37
N GLU A 23 -26.83 29.94 32.51
CA GLU A 23 -28.27 29.67 32.38
C GLU A 23 -28.53 28.31 31.73
N TRP A 24 -29.29 27.45 32.42
CA TRP A 24 -29.72 26.17 31.87
C TRP A 24 -30.68 26.40 30.70
N LYS A 25 -30.34 25.81 29.55
CA LYS A 25 -31.22 25.74 28.37
C LYS A 25 -31.66 24.29 28.17
N PRO A 26 -32.97 24.02 27.95
CA PRO A 26 -33.43 22.68 27.64
C PRO A 26 -32.81 22.20 26.31
N GLY A 27 -32.56 20.89 26.22
CA GLY A 27 -32.15 20.28 24.95
C GLY A 27 -33.23 20.48 23.89
N MET A 28 -32.84 21.00 22.73
CA MET A 28 -33.75 21.13 21.59
C MET A 28 -34.06 19.73 21.02
N ILE A 29 -35.32 19.46 20.76
CA ILE A 29 -35.79 18.25 20.07
C ILE A 29 -36.20 18.59 18.64
N ASP A 30 -35.85 17.70 17.71
CA ASP A 30 -36.21 17.86 16.30
C ASP A 30 -37.73 17.90 16.11
N ASN A 31 -38.19 18.84 15.29
CA ASN A 31 -39.61 18.98 14.98
C ASN A 31 -40.03 17.93 13.94
N PRO A 32 -40.85 16.91 14.27
CA PRO A 32 -41.19 15.83 13.34
C PRO A 32 -42.04 16.28 12.15
N LYS A 33 -42.55 17.51 12.17
CA LYS A 33 -43.33 18.12 11.08
C LYS A 33 -42.48 18.99 10.16
N TYR A 34 -41.22 19.27 10.49
CA TYR A 34 -40.34 20.10 9.67
C TYR A 34 -39.76 19.28 8.52
N LYS A 35 -40.26 19.53 7.30
CA LYS A 35 -39.85 18.84 6.07
C LYS A 35 -38.72 19.56 5.31
N GLY A 36 -38.02 20.48 5.95
CA GLY A 36 -37.09 21.40 5.29
C GLY A 36 -37.79 22.48 4.45
N LYS A 37 -36.99 23.22 3.67
CA LYS A 37 -37.51 24.15 2.66
C LYS A 37 -38.07 23.34 1.48
N TRP A 38 -39.31 23.61 1.07
CA TRP A 38 -39.91 22.97 -0.11
C TRP A 38 -39.06 23.27 -1.36
N ARG A 39 -38.83 22.26 -2.18
CA ARG A 39 -38.17 22.38 -3.48
C ARG A 39 -39.08 21.73 -4.55
N PRO A 40 -39.28 22.36 -5.71
CA PRO A 40 -39.98 21.73 -6.82
C PRO A 40 -39.16 20.54 -7.36
N PRO A 41 -39.81 19.55 -8.01
CA PRO A 41 -39.10 18.57 -8.80
C PRO A 41 -38.38 19.27 -9.96
N MET A 42 -37.19 18.78 -10.33
CA MET A 42 -36.54 19.20 -11.56
C MET A 42 -37.30 18.63 -12.75
N ILE A 43 -37.47 19.44 -13.80
CA ILE A 43 -38.10 19.07 -15.06
C ILE A 43 -37.11 19.36 -16.20
N ASP A 44 -37.08 18.50 -17.21
CA ASP A 44 -36.25 18.71 -18.38
C ASP A 44 -36.69 19.98 -19.12
N ASN A 45 -35.74 20.84 -19.46
CA ASN A 45 -36.03 22.08 -20.16
C ASN A 45 -36.27 21.80 -21.66
N PRO A 46 -37.49 21.98 -22.20
CA PRO A 46 -37.78 21.72 -23.61
C PRO A 46 -37.05 22.67 -24.58
N ASN A 47 -36.48 23.77 -24.06
CA ASN A 47 -35.66 24.72 -24.83
C ASN A 47 -34.15 24.45 -24.70
N TYR A 48 -33.73 23.34 -24.08
CA TYR A 48 -32.31 23.00 -23.96
C TYR A 48 -31.73 22.60 -25.32
N GLN A 49 -30.80 23.39 -25.84
CA GLN A 49 -30.17 23.19 -27.15
C GLN A 49 -28.89 22.34 -27.07
N GLY A 50 -28.66 21.65 -25.94
CA GLY A 50 -27.39 21.03 -25.60
C GLY A 50 -26.40 22.02 -24.98
N ILE A 51 -25.21 21.53 -24.65
CA ILE A 51 -24.09 22.37 -24.19
C ILE A 51 -23.62 23.20 -25.40
N TRP A 52 -23.56 24.52 -25.23
CA TRP A 52 -23.04 25.42 -26.27
C TRP A 52 -21.59 25.06 -26.59
N LYS A 53 -21.26 25.03 -27.90
CA LYS A 53 -19.89 24.86 -28.37
C LYS A 53 -19.53 25.96 -29.37
N PRO A 54 -18.29 26.47 -29.36
CA PRO A 54 -17.84 27.44 -30.35
C PRO A 54 -17.91 26.85 -31.76
N ARG A 55 -18.11 27.71 -32.75
CA ARG A 55 -18.15 27.31 -34.16
C ARG A 55 -16.75 27.00 -34.64
N MET A 56 -16.55 25.89 -35.34
CA MET A 56 -15.30 25.62 -36.05
C MET A 56 -15.15 26.61 -37.20
N ILE A 57 -14.14 27.49 -37.11
CA ILE A 57 -13.77 28.45 -38.15
C ILE A 57 -12.49 27.91 -38.81
N PRO A 58 -12.39 27.87 -40.15
CA PRO A 58 -11.16 27.45 -40.83
C PRO A 58 -9.97 28.34 -40.42
N ASN A 59 -8.87 27.71 -39.99
CA ASN A 59 -7.65 28.44 -39.65
C ASN A 59 -6.95 28.94 -40.94
N PRO A 60 -6.78 30.27 -41.14
CA PRO A 60 -6.05 30.80 -42.30
C PRO A 60 -4.56 30.47 -42.25
N ASP A 61 -3.99 30.29 -41.06
CA ASP A 61 -2.57 30.02 -40.82
C ASP A 61 -2.27 28.51 -40.69
N TYR A 62 -3.16 27.66 -41.23
CA TYR A 62 -2.92 26.21 -41.26
C TYR A 62 -1.81 25.87 -42.24
N PHE A 63 -0.79 25.15 -41.76
CA PHE A 63 0.26 24.56 -42.58
C PHE A 63 0.49 23.10 -42.17
N GLU A 64 1.01 22.31 -43.09
CA GLU A 64 1.45 20.94 -42.87
C GLU A 64 2.96 20.88 -43.10
N ASP A 65 3.71 20.49 -42.07
CA ASP A 65 5.14 20.22 -42.20
C ASP A 65 5.38 18.74 -42.49
N LEU A 66 5.87 18.46 -43.70
CA LEU A 66 6.19 17.11 -44.16
C LEU A 66 7.57 16.63 -43.68
N ASN A 67 8.43 17.51 -43.16
CA ASN A 67 9.80 17.19 -42.77
C ASN A 67 10.23 17.85 -41.44
N PRO A 68 9.50 17.67 -40.31
CA PRO A 68 9.80 18.31 -39.03
C PRO A 68 11.15 17.91 -38.40
N TYR A 69 11.83 16.90 -38.95
CA TYR A 69 13.20 16.53 -38.59
C TYR A 69 14.27 17.45 -39.22
N GLN A 70 13.93 18.25 -40.24
CA GLN A 70 14.84 19.18 -40.91
C GLN A 70 14.93 20.52 -40.16
N MET A 71 15.51 20.45 -38.97
CA MET A 71 15.72 21.61 -38.10
C MET A 71 16.82 22.56 -38.62
N ILE A 72 16.75 23.81 -38.14
CA ILE A 72 17.81 24.84 -38.31
C ILE A 72 19.15 24.29 -37.74
N PRO A 73 20.31 24.57 -38.37
CA PRO A 73 21.60 24.06 -37.91
C PRO A 73 21.90 24.40 -36.44
N ILE A 74 22.28 23.37 -35.67
CA ILE A 74 22.61 23.47 -34.25
C ILE A 74 24.01 24.07 -34.09
N GLY A 75 24.12 25.21 -33.38
CA GLY A 75 25.40 25.87 -33.11
C GLY A 75 25.97 25.63 -31.70
N ALA A 76 25.16 25.18 -30.74
CA ALA A 76 25.56 25.01 -29.35
C ALA A 76 24.70 23.96 -28.64
N VAL A 77 25.21 23.45 -27.51
CA VAL A 77 24.50 22.56 -26.58
C VAL A 77 24.43 23.24 -25.23
N GLY A 78 23.24 23.40 -24.68
CA GLY A 78 23.01 23.95 -23.34
C GLY A 78 22.31 22.93 -22.45
N LEU A 79 22.63 22.95 -21.16
CA LEU A 79 21.92 22.19 -20.12
C LEU A 79 21.27 23.21 -19.17
N GLU A 80 19.96 23.38 -19.29
CA GLU A 80 19.15 24.18 -18.36
C GLU A 80 18.29 23.22 -17.53
N LEU A 81 18.41 23.29 -16.21
CA LEU A 81 17.75 22.36 -15.29
C LEU A 81 17.39 23.07 -13.99
N TRP A 82 16.18 22.84 -13.50
CA TRP A 82 15.80 23.12 -12.13
C TRP A 82 15.99 21.85 -11.28
N SER A 83 16.76 21.94 -10.19
CA SER A 83 16.97 20.83 -9.25
C SER A 83 17.00 21.31 -7.81
N MET A 84 16.37 20.53 -6.92
CA MET A 84 16.47 20.68 -5.47
C MET A 84 17.59 19.84 -4.86
N THR A 85 18.21 18.95 -5.64
CA THR A 85 19.26 18.01 -5.22
C THR A 85 20.56 18.31 -5.96
N ASP A 86 21.68 18.22 -5.23
CA ASP A 86 23.03 18.35 -5.78
C ASP A 86 23.54 17.01 -6.37
N SER A 87 24.80 16.99 -6.83
CA SER A 87 25.49 15.78 -7.29
C SER A 87 24.93 15.09 -8.55
N ILE A 88 24.29 15.83 -9.46
CA ILE A 88 23.95 15.32 -10.82
C ILE A 88 25.21 15.35 -11.70
N MET A 89 25.57 14.21 -12.31
CA MET A 89 26.72 14.07 -13.20
C MET A 89 26.28 13.83 -14.65
N PHE A 90 26.68 14.72 -15.56
CA PHE A 90 26.56 14.55 -17.01
C PHE A 90 27.90 14.13 -17.61
N ASP A 91 27.88 13.12 -18.47
CA ASP A 91 29.07 12.51 -19.07
C ASP A 91 28.68 11.83 -20.41
N ASN A 92 29.65 11.60 -21.30
CA ASN A 92 29.49 10.92 -22.60
C ASN A 92 28.47 11.56 -23.57
N ILE A 93 28.35 12.89 -23.58
CA ILE A 93 27.52 13.63 -24.55
C ILE A 93 28.10 13.48 -25.97
N LEU A 94 27.42 12.72 -26.83
CA LEU A 94 27.74 12.54 -28.24
C LEU A 94 26.64 13.13 -29.12
N ILE A 95 27.03 13.89 -30.16
CA ILE A 95 26.14 14.36 -31.22
C ILE A 95 26.76 13.93 -32.56
N THR A 96 26.03 13.15 -33.34
CA THR A 96 26.46 12.63 -34.64
C THR A 96 25.23 12.23 -35.48
N ASP A 97 25.38 12.23 -36.80
CA ASP A 97 24.42 11.71 -37.76
C ASP A 97 24.59 10.20 -38.03
N ASN A 98 25.71 9.62 -37.59
CA ASN A 98 26.10 8.26 -37.93
C ASN A 98 25.80 7.24 -36.82
N LEU A 99 24.84 6.35 -37.08
CA LEU A 99 24.43 5.28 -36.16
C LEU A 99 25.59 4.35 -35.75
N ALA A 100 26.48 3.98 -36.67
CA ALA A 100 27.59 3.06 -36.35
C ALA A 100 28.62 3.70 -35.41
N THR A 101 28.85 5.01 -35.55
CA THR A 101 29.66 5.78 -34.59
C THR A 101 29.02 5.81 -33.21
N THR A 102 27.70 6.02 -33.12
CA THR A 102 26.95 6.00 -31.85
C THR A 102 27.00 4.64 -31.16
N THR A 103 26.78 3.55 -31.90
CA THR A 103 26.84 2.19 -31.34
C THR A 103 28.22 1.91 -30.76
N LYS A 104 29.28 2.15 -31.53
CA LYS A 104 30.65 1.92 -31.06
C LYS A 104 31.00 2.78 -29.85
N TRP A 105 30.67 4.08 -29.87
CA TRP A 105 30.92 4.97 -28.73
C TRP A 105 30.18 4.49 -27.47
N THR A 106 28.95 4.00 -27.61
CA THR A 106 28.15 3.47 -26.50
C THR A 106 28.76 2.18 -25.92
N GLU A 107 29.27 1.30 -26.77
CA GLU A 107 30.01 0.09 -26.38
C GLU A 107 31.33 0.43 -25.66
N ASP A 108 32.11 1.36 -26.20
CA ASP A 108 33.41 1.76 -25.67
C ASP A 108 33.32 2.60 -24.36
N THR A 109 32.16 3.23 -24.08
CA THR A 109 31.98 4.12 -22.91
C THR A 109 30.89 3.63 -21.94
N PHE A 110 29.62 3.90 -22.24
CA PHE A 110 28.50 3.69 -21.32
C PHE A 110 28.27 2.21 -20.99
N ALA A 111 28.47 1.29 -21.93
CA ALA A 111 28.32 -0.15 -21.66
C ALA A 111 29.34 -0.66 -20.62
N LEU A 112 30.60 -0.21 -20.72
CA LEU A 112 31.63 -0.55 -19.73
C LEU A 112 31.33 0.06 -18.36
N LYS A 113 30.99 1.36 -18.32
CA LYS A 113 30.58 2.05 -17.09
C LYS A 113 29.38 1.37 -16.43
N GLN A 114 28.33 1.06 -17.20
CA GLN A 114 27.13 0.40 -16.70
C GLN A 114 27.41 -1.02 -16.18
N ALA A 115 28.27 -1.80 -16.83
CA ALA A 115 28.68 -3.12 -16.34
C ALA A 115 29.47 -3.02 -15.03
N GLN A 116 30.36 -2.02 -14.92
CA GLN A 116 31.09 -1.73 -13.70
C GLN A 116 30.14 -1.25 -12.59
N GLU A 117 29.25 -0.29 -12.82
CA GLU A 117 28.29 0.21 -11.82
C GLU A 117 27.34 -0.91 -11.35
N LYS A 118 26.80 -1.73 -12.25
CA LYS A 118 25.95 -2.89 -11.90
C LYS A 118 26.66 -3.88 -10.96
N SER A 119 27.99 -4.05 -11.11
CA SER A 119 28.81 -4.89 -10.24
C SER A 119 29.39 -4.15 -9.02
N SER A 120 29.48 -2.83 -9.07
CA SER A 120 30.16 -1.95 -8.10
C SER A 120 29.20 -1.10 -7.26
N ILE A 121 27.89 -1.35 -7.33
CA ILE A 121 26.92 -0.93 -6.29
C ILE A 121 27.29 -1.67 -4.99
N SER A 122 28.25 -1.06 -4.29
CA SER A 122 28.86 -1.51 -3.05
C SER A 122 27.79 -1.50 -1.95
N GLY A 123 27.14 -2.64 -1.78
CA GLY A 123 25.92 -2.77 -0.98
C GLY A 123 25.07 -3.99 -1.35
N LYS A 124 25.22 -4.54 -2.57
CA LYS A 124 24.66 -5.87 -2.89
C LYS A 124 25.39 -6.95 -2.09
N SER A 125 24.79 -7.35 -0.97
CA SER A 125 25.18 -8.54 -0.22
C SER A 125 25.24 -9.77 -1.15
N VAL A 126 26.09 -10.75 -0.82
CA VAL A 126 26.19 -12.02 -1.56
C VAL A 126 24.81 -12.67 -1.75
N VAL A 127 23.90 -12.50 -0.80
CA VAL A 127 22.50 -12.95 -0.89
C VAL A 127 21.74 -12.27 -2.04
N GLN A 128 21.91 -10.95 -2.23
CA GLN A 128 21.27 -10.23 -3.34
C GLN A 128 21.87 -10.62 -4.69
N ALA A 129 23.19 -10.86 -4.76
CA ALA A 129 23.80 -11.39 -5.98
C ALA A 129 23.25 -12.79 -6.35
N VAL A 130 22.99 -13.65 -5.37
CA VAL A 130 22.33 -14.94 -5.59
C VAL A 130 20.87 -14.75 -6.05
N ILE A 131 20.11 -13.83 -5.44
CA ILE A 131 18.72 -13.54 -5.83
C ILE A 131 18.65 -13.00 -7.27
N ASP A 132 19.50 -12.02 -7.62
CA ASP A 132 19.58 -11.46 -8.98
C ASP A 132 19.84 -12.55 -10.03
N VAL A 133 20.83 -13.41 -9.80
CA VAL A 133 21.15 -14.55 -10.69
C VAL A 133 20.00 -15.56 -10.79
N THR A 134 19.26 -15.77 -9.70
CA THR A 134 18.11 -16.69 -9.67
C THR A 134 16.88 -16.09 -10.39
N ASN A 135 16.76 -14.75 -10.41
CA ASN A 135 15.71 -14.04 -11.15
C ASN A 135 15.98 -13.97 -12.66
N GLU A 136 17.24 -13.77 -13.09
CA GLU A 136 17.62 -13.87 -14.51
C GLU A 136 17.39 -15.27 -15.10
N ARG A 137 17.39 -16.31 -14.26
CA ARG A 137 17.30 -17.71 -14.66
C ARG A 137 16.27 -18.46 -13.80
N PRO A 138 14.95 -18.34 -14.09
CA PRO A 138 13.89 -18.88 -13.24
C PRO A 138 13.98 -20.37 -12.89
N TRP A 139 14.66 -21.18 -13.71
CA TRP A 139 14.91 -22.61 -13.41
C TRP A 139 15.84 -22.83 -12.20
N LEU A 140 16.67 -21.85 -11.83
CA LEU A 140 17.50 -21.93 -10.64
C LEU A 140 16.67 -21.96 -9.35
N TRP A 141 15.50 -21.31 -9.31
CA TRP A 141 14.57 -21.45 -8.19
C TRP A 141 14.16 -22.91 -7.99
N ALA A 142 13.84 -23.63 -9.06
CA ALA A 142 13.51 -25.05 -8.99
C ALA A 142 14.71 -25.91 -8.53
N VAL A 143 15.93 -25.58 -8.97
CA VAL A 143 17.15 -26.27 -8.50
C VAL A 143 17.41 -26.00 -7.02
N PHE A 144 17.29 -24.76 -6.53
CA PHE A 144 17.41 -24.46 -5.11
C PHE A 144 16.32 -25.14 -4.28
N ILE A 145 15.07 -25.13 -4.74
CA ILE A 145 13.96 -25.84 -4.09
C ILE A 145 14.28 -27.34 -3.99
N VAL A 146 14.77 -27.98 -5.04
CA VAL A 146 15.17 -29.40 -4.99
C VAL A 146 16.38 -29.59 -4.07
N VAL A 147 17.45 -28.82 -4.22
CA VAL A 147 18.71 -28.99 -3.46
C VAL A 147 18.57 -28.63 -1.98
N VAL A 148 17.61 -27.79 -1.60
CA VAL A 148 17.35 -27.40 -0.19
C VAL A 148 16.21 -28.21 0.42
N LEU A 149 15.06 -28.35 -0.25
CA LEU A 149 13.93 -29.08 0.33
C LEU A 149 14.16 -30.60 0.34
N LEU A 150 14.82 -31.19 -0.67
CA LEU A 150 15.05 -32.64 -0.70
C LEU A 150 15.88 -33.11 0.51
N PRO A 151 17.06 -32.54 0.85
CA PRO A 151 17.78 -32.94 2.05
C PRO A 151 17.05 -32.56 3.34
N ILE A 152 16.32 -31.44 3.39
CA ILE A 152 15.50 -31.10 4.58
C ILE A 152 14.40 -32.16 4.79
N VAL A 153 13.70 -32.58 3.74
CA VAL A 153 12.69 -33.64 3.79
C VAL A 153 13.30 -34.98 4.15
N LEU A 154 14.49 -35.32 3.62
CA LEU A 154 15.21 -36.54 4.01
C LEU A 154 15.67 -36.51 5.47
N VAL A 155 16.15 -35.37 5.98
CA VAL A 155 16.56 -35.20 7.38
C VAL A 155 15.34 -35.24 8.31
N ILE A 156 14.23 -34.59 7.95
CA ILE A 156 12.97 -34.70 8.72
C ILE A 156 12.45 -36.13 8.70
N ALA A 157 12.44 -36.81 7.54
CA ALA A 157 12.07 -38.22 7.46
C ALA A 157 13.00 -39.10 8.31
N TYR A 158 14.31 -38.86 8.30
CA TYR A 158 15.28 -39.62 9.09
C TYR A 158 15.17 -39.36 10.61
N CYS A 159 14.93 -38.10 11.01
CA CYS A 159 14.78 -37.71 12.41
C CYS A 159 13.38 -38.01 12.98
N CYS A 160 12.34 -38.09 12.15
CA CYS A 160 10.96 -38.37 12.59
C CYS A 160 10.52 -39.82 12.36
N VAL A 161 11.14 -40.58 11.45
CA VAL A 161 10.95 -42.05 11.30
C VAL A 161 12.00 -42.78 12.17
N GLY A 162 12.17 -42.29 13.40
CA GLY A 162 13.27 -42.69 14.29
C GLY A 162 12.88 -42.92 15.75
N SER A 163 11.60 -42.78 16.15
CA SER A 163 11.13 -43.22 17.46
C SER A 163 9.60 -43.27 17.59
N SER A 164 8.99 -44.44 17.34
CA SER A 164 7.87 -45.04 18.11
C SER A 164 7.14 -46.12 17.32
N ALA A 165 7.23 -47.36 17.77
CA ALA A 165 6.25 -48.41 17.49
C ALA A 165 6.33 -49.52 18.54
N LYS A 166 5.20 -49.86 19.17
CA LYS A 166 4.79 -51.23 19.53
C LYS A 166 3.39 -51.27 20.17
N ASP A 167 2.43 -51.64 19.32
CA ASP A 167 1.51 -52.78 19.45
C ASP A 167 0.54 -52.95 20.65
N GLU A 168 -0.52 -53.72 20.39
CA GLU A 168 -1.80 -53.71 21.12
C GLU A 168 -1.93 -54.68 22.32
N THR A 169 -2.72 -54.22 23.30
CA THR A 169 -3.67 -54.95 24.17
C THR A 169 -3.23 -56.19 25.00
N ALA A 170 -3.34 -56.06 26.32
CA ALA A 170 -3.40 -57.20 27.27
C ALA A 170 -4.45 -56.98 28.38
N GLU A 171 -5.38 -57.92 28.56
CA GLU A 171 -6.38 -57.91 29.67
C GLU A 171 -5.81 -58.44 31.01
N ARG A 172 -6.16 -57.81 32.16
CA ARG A 172 -6.73 -58.49 33.36
C ARG A 172 -7.07 -57.59 34.59
N LYS A 173 -8.38 -57.35 34.77
CA LYS A 173 -9.24 -57.45 35.99
C LYS A 173 -8.69 -57.17 37.44
N LYS A 174 -9.17 -56.04 38.02
CA LYS A 174 -9.95 -55.82 39.29
C LYS A 174 -9.47 -56.23 40.73
N THR A 175 -9.86 -55.34 41.68
CA THR A 175 -10.33 -55.48 43.11
C THR A 175 -9.39 -55.47 44.35
N ASP A 176 -9.78 -54.64 45.35
CA ASP A 176 -9.70 -54.65 46.86
C ASP A 176 -8.70 -55.56 47.64
N ALA A 177 -8.17 -55.26 48.85
CA ALA A 177 -8.16 -54.06 49.74
C ALA A 177 -6.96 -54.16 50.81
N PRO A 178 -7.00 -53.73 52.11
CA PRO A 178 -6.11 -52.68 52.66
C PRO A 178 -5.22 -53.01 53.90
N SER A 179 -4.22 -52.17 54.24
CA SER A 179 -3.66 -51.90 55.62
C SER A 179 -2.45 -50.89 55.59
N PRO A 180 -1.91 -50.31 56.70
CA PRO A 180 -2.45 -49.13 57.40
C PRO A 180 -1.44 -47.97 57.69
N ASP A 181 -2.00 -46.80 58.10
CA ASP A 181 -1.51 -45.69 58.95
C ASP A 181 -0.02 -45.25 59.04
N ASP A 182 0.23 -43.93 58.85
CA ASP A 182 0.61 -43.06 59.99
C ASP A 182 0.35 -41.53 59.76
N LYS A 183 -0.62 -40.98 60.53
CA LYS A 183 -0.75 -39.60 61.10
C LYS A 183 -0.69 -38.28 60.27
N VAL A 184 -1.89 -37.79 59.91
CA VAL A 184 -2.53 -36.48 60.24
C VAL A 184 -1.71 -35.18 60.34
N SER A 185 -2.00 -34.21 59.45
CA SER A 185 -2.64 -32.88 59.75
C SER A 185 -3.05 -32.24 58.40
N ASP A 186 -4.34 -32.01 58.13
CA ASP A 186 -5.12 -30.77 58.37
C ASP A 186 -4.48 -29.50 57.75
N ASP A 187 -5.17 -28.66 56.95
CA ASP A 187 -6.61 -28.56 56.63
C ASP A 187 -6.86 -28.14 55.16
N SER A 188 -8.11 -28.35 54.73
CA SER A 188 -8.81 -27.98 53.49
C SER A 188 -8.82 -26.47 53.14
N GLY A 189 -9.23 -26.00 51.95
CA GLY A 189 -9.61 -26.70 50.71
C GLY A 189 -11.10 -26.64 50.32
N LYS A 190 -11.59 -25.54 49.70
CA LYS A 190 -12.81 -25.43 48.84
C LYS A 190 -13.08 -23.98 48.40
N ALA A 191 -13.82 -23.65 47.33
CA ALA A 191 -14.44 -24.40 46.21
C ALA A 191 -14.51 -23.44 44.98
N LYS A 192 -14.40 -23.89 43.71
CA LYS A 192 -15.50 -24.34 42.81
C LYS A 192 -16.59 -23.25 42.57
N GLY A 193 -16.95 -22.80 41.36
CA GLY A 193 -16.62 -23.21 39.98
C GLY A 193 -17.82 -23.79 39.23
N ASP A 194 -18.24 -23.17 38.12
CA ASP A 194 -19.10 -23.69 37.01
C ASP A 194 -18.99 -22.68 35.83
N SER A 195 -18.74 -23.05 34.56
CA SER A 195 -19.60 -23.72 33.53
C SER A 195 -20.65 -22.76 32.92
N GLU A 196 -21.01 -22.73 31.62
CA GLU A 196 -20.76 -23.63 30.47
C GLU A 196 -21.06 -22.93 29.09
N GLU A 197 -20.49 -23.47 27.99
CA GLU A 197 -21.01 -23.76 26.61
C GLU A 197 -22.22 -22.99 25.94
N VAL A 198 -22.35 -22.67 24.62
CA VAL A 198 -21.58 -22.79 23.32
C VAL A 198 -22.11 -21.76 22.26
N LYS A 199 -21.43 -21.63 21.08
CA LYS A 199 -21.87 -21.32 19.67
C LYS A 199 -21.32 -20.03 19.00
N GLU A 200 -20.55 -20.12 17.89
CA GLU A 200 -20.96 -20.22 16.44
C GLU A 200 -21.31 -18.80 15.89
N ASP A 201 -20.83 -18.25 14.76
CA ASP A 201 -20.55 -18.82 13.42
C ASP A 201 -19.73 -17.84 12.49
N SER A 202 -19.22 -18.37 11.35
CA SER A 202 -18.89 -17.81 9.99
C SER A 202 -18.35 -16.38 9.65
N GLU A 203 -17.18 -16.39 8.98
CA GLU A 203 -16.93 -16.03 7.54
C GLU A 203 -16.93 -14.56 6.97
N LYS A 204 -15.74 -14.13 6.44
CA LYS A 204 -15.41 -13.29 5.23
C LYS A 204 -14.07 -12.54 5.44
N LYS A 205 -13.20 -12.19 4.48
CA LYS A 205 -13.23 -11.75 3.05
C LYS A 205 -11.85 -12.11 2.43
N LYS A 206 -11.68 -12.73 1.25
CA LYS A 206 -11.64 -12.17 -0.13
C LYS A 206 -10.78 -10.90 -0.41
N GLU A 207 -9.55 -11.13 -0.86
CA GLU A 207 -8.89 -10.50 -2.04
C GLU A 207 -9.59 -10.96 -3.36
N ASP A 208 -9.38 -10.42 -4.56
CA ASP A 208 -8.73 -9.21 -5.12
C ASP A 208 -9.30 -9.06 -6.57
N SER A 209 -9.45 -7.84 -7.10
CA SER A 209 -9.58 -7.58 -8.56
C SER A 209 -9.60 -6.08 -8.88
N ASP A 210 -8.44 -5.44 -9.01
CA ASP A 210 -8.33 -4.11 -9.66
C ASP A 210 -7.90 -4.21 -11.12
N LYS A 211 -8.62 -3.54 -12.02
CA LYS A 211 -8.23 -3.31 -13.42
C LYS A 211 -8.83 -1.97 -13.89
N PRO A 212 -8.03 -1.03 -14.42
CA PRO A 212 -8.51 0.32 -14.70
C PRO A 212 -9.29 0.39 -16.01
N ALA A 213 -10.36 1.19 -16.00
CA ALA A 213 -11.07 1.64 -17.20
C ALA A 213 -11.70 3.03 -16.97
N ASP A 214 -11.09 4.04 -17.59
CA ASP A 214 -11.75 5.18 -18.24
C ASP A 214 -12.73 6.03 -17.40
N GLU A 215 -12.19 7.00 -16.63
CA GLU A 215 -12.95 8.19 -16.19
C GLU A 215 -12.53 9.41 -17.01
N GLY A 216 -13.47 9.94 -17.79
CA GLY A 216 -13.29 11.16 -18.57
C GLY A 216 -14.01 12.37 -17.97
N ASN A 217 -13.37 13.54 -18.11
CA ASN A 217 -13.90 14.89 -17.90
C ASN A 217 -14.15 15.35 -16.44
N GLN A 218 -13.12 15.96 -15.86
CA GLN A 218 -13.29 17.16 -15.02
C GLN A 218 -12.76 18.35 -15.83
N GLU A 219 -13.60 19.37 -16.04
CA GLU A 219 -13.18 20.65 -16.61
C GLU A 219 -12.96 21.63 -15.44
N GLU A 220 -11.80 22.28 -15.44
CA GLU A 220 -11.39 23.24 -14.41
C GLU A 220 -12.04 24.61 -14.69
N GLU A 221 -12.71 25.20 -13.69
CA GLU A 221 -13.13 26.60 -13.74
C GLU A 221 -11.95 27.50 -13.36
N GLU A 222 -11.28 28.12 -14.35
CA GLU A 222 -10.25 29.12 -14.10
C GLU A 222 -10.88 30.51 -13.91
N GLU A 223 -10.80 31.05 -12.69
CA GLU A 223 -11.32 32.38 -12.32
C GLU A 223 -10.32 33.47 -12.76
N VAL A 224 -10.67 34.22 -13.82
CA VAL A 224 -9.91 35.40 -14.25
C VAL A 224 -10.44 36.65 -13.54
N VAL A 225 -9.56 37.29 -12.74
CA VAL A 225 -9.72 38.63 -12.15
C VAL A 225 -8.61 39.56 -12.65
#